data_AF-A0A4P6KTL2-F1
#
_entry.id   AF-A0A4P6KTL2-F1
#
_cell.length_a   1.000
_cell.length_b   1.000
_cell.length_c   1.000
_cell.angle_alpha   90.00
_cell.angle_beta   90.00
_cell.angle_gamma   90.00
#
_symmetry.space_group_name_H-M   'P 1'
#
loop_
_entity.id
_entity.type
_entity.pdbx_description
1 polymer ?
#
loop_
_entity_poly.entity_id
_entity_poly.type
_entity_poly.pdbx_seq_one_letter_code
_entity_poly.pdbx_strand_id
1 'polypeptide(L)'
;MRLTPNPELPTSATSVARLLLQALPRGGGFSTSARSALGITMANSIFVPALRMPTDILELSSVINFAFAELGFLTPSVRIDKQGRESLSLTDGFIMIEGQHDKDQCWVSIGRCDPKFTGDAECCILCDVKTRGSWLFAAVVAYAFCKAWGRTVFNDAGELDGQETYSAESLKEVILKANPTRRDA
;
A
#
# COMPACT_ATOMS: atom_id res chain seq x y z
N MET A 1 31.58 -31.83 6.88
CA MET A 1 30.62 -30.75 7.20
C MET A 1 30.48 -29.86 5.98
N ARG A 2 29.38 -29.97 5.22
CA ARG A 2 29.11 -29.09 4.07
C ARG A 2 28.39 -27.86 4.61
N LEU A 3 29.05 -26.70 4.56
CA LEU A 3 28.44 -25.41 4.81
C LEU A 3 27.42 -25.15 3.70
N THR A 4 26.14 -25.12 4.04
CA THR A 4 25.09 -24.65 3.13
C THR A 4 25.27 -23.14 2.92
N PRO A 5 25.14 -22.63 1.69
CA PRO A 5 25.22 -21.19 1.45
C PRO A 5 24.05 -20.49 2.13
N ASN A 6 24.37 -19.39 2.80
CA ASN A 6 23.45 -18.47 3.45
C ASN A 6 22.51 -17.88 2.36
N PRO A 7 21.17 -17.92 2.50
CA PRO A 7 20.30 -17.29 1.53
C PRO A 7 20.52 -15.78 1.57
N GLU A 8 21.02 -15.22 0.46
CA GLU A 8 21.19 -13.77 0.29
C GLU A 8 19.85 -13.08 0.51
N LEU A 9 19.84 -12.11 1.43
CA LEU A 9 18.71 -11.22 1.65
C LEU A 9 18.45 -10.41 0.37
N PRO A 10 17.19 -10.31 -0.08
CA PRO A 10 16.85 -9.53 -1.27
C PRO A 10 17.12 -8.04 -1.02
N THR A 11 18.10 -7.49 -1.74
CA THR A 11 18.54 -6.08 -1.64
C THR A 11 17.77 -5.12 -2.54
N SER A 12 16.75 -5.60 -3.25
CA SER A 12 15.96 -4.82 -4.21
C SER A 12 14.48 -4.89 -3.85
N ALA A 13 13.79 -3.74 -3.91
CA ALA A 13 12.36 -3.61 -3.67
C ALA A 13 11.54 -4.58 -4.55
N THR A 14 12.01 -4.84 -5.78
CA THR A 14 11.44 -5.82 -6.71
C THR A 14 11.48 -7.25 -6.16
N SER A 15 12.53 -7.61 -5.43
CA SER A 15 12.65 -8.95 -4.82
C SER A 15 11.81 -9.09 -3.56
N VAL A 16 11.62 -8.00 -2.81
CA VAL A 16 10.75 -7.96 -1.62
C VAL A 16 9.27 -8.03 -2.04
N ALA A 17 8.84 -7.23 -3.02
CA ALA A 17 7.48 -7.28 -3.58
C ALA A 17 7.15 -8.66 -4.20
N ARG A 18 8.12 -9.27 -4.89
CA ARG A 18 7.97 -10.61 -5.49
C ARG A 18 7.84 -11.72 -4.45
N LEU A 19 8.48 -11.57 -3.29
CA LEU A 19 8.35 -12.50 -2.16
C LEU A 19 7.06 -12.27 -1.37
N LEU A 20 6.63 -11.02 -1.21
CA LEU A 20 5.34 -10.64 -0.62
C LEU A 20 4.15 -11.27 -1.34
N LEU A 21 4.18 -11.29 -2.68
CA LEU A 21 3.15 -11.92 -3.52
C LEU A 21 3.09 -13.45 -3.39
N GLN A 22 4.15 -14.11 -2.92
CA GLN A 22 4.18 -15.56 -2.70
C GLN A 22 3.70 -15.97 -1.30
N ALA A 23 3.66 -15.04 -0.35
CA ALA A 23 3.32 -15.31 1.05
C ALA A 23 1.84 -15.09 1.41
N LEU A 24 1.04 -14.47 0.53
CA LEU A 24 -0.40 -14.31 0.73
C LEU A 24 -1.13 -15.65 0.49
N PRO A 25 -2.12 -16.03 1.32
CA PRO A 25 -2.81 -17.30 1.20
C PRO A 25 -3.52 -17.41 -0.16
N ARG A 26 -3.11 -18.43 -0.94
CA ARG A 26 -3.72 -18.80 -2.21
C ARG A 26 -5.10 -19.41 -1.97
N GLY A 27 -6.13 -18.57 -1.94
CA GLY A 27 -7.51 -19.01 -2.10
C GLY A 27 -7.90 -19.03 -3.59
N GLY A 28 -8.09 -20.24 -4.16
CA GLY A 28 -8.79 -20.45 -5.43
C GLY A 28 -7.88 -20.62 -6.66
N GLY A 29 -7.78 -21.86 -7.16
CA GLY A 29 -6.76 -22.31 -8.10
C GLY A 29 -6.78 -21.71 -9.50
N PHE A 30 -5.59 -21.65 -10.13
CA PHE A 30 -5.41 -21.80 -11.57
C PHE A 30 -4.06 -22.46 -11.88
N SER A 31 -4.12 -23.36 -12.88
CA SER A 31 -3.07 -24.24 -13.36
C SER A 31 -1.87 -23.49 -13.96
N THR A 32 -0.69 -24.01 -13.66
CA THR A 32 0.61 -23.63 -14.19
C THR A 32 0.82 -24.09 -15.63
N SER A 33 0.22 -23.42 -16.63
CA SER A 33 0.72 -23.47 -18.02
C SER A 33 0.03 -22.41 -18.87
N ALA A 34 0.60 -21.21 -18.89
CA ALA A 34 0.49 -20.18 -19.94
C ALA A 34 0.75 -18.81 -19.30
N ARG A 35 1.98 -18.61 -18.79
CA ARG A 35 2.48 -17.34 -18.24
C ARG A 35 2.52 -16.18 -19.27
N SER A 36 1.91 -16.35 -20.45
CA SER A 36 1.92 -15.38 -21.56
C SER A 36 0.56 -15.25 -22.27
N ALA A 37 -0.50 -15.95 -21.83
CA ALA A 37 -1.85 -15.88 -22.43
C ALA A 37 -2.95 -15.43 -21.45
N LEU A 38 -2.58 -15.13 -20.21
CA LEU A 38 -3.47 -14.50 -19.25
C LEU A 38 -2.98 -13.06 -19.11
N GLY A 39 -3.76 -12.10 -19.60
CA GLY A 39 -3.59 -10.68 -19.30
C GLY A 39 -3.80 -10.40 -17.81
N ILE A 40 -2.92 -10.96 -16.98
CA ILE A 40 -2.74 -10.59 -15.59
C ILE A 40 -1.76 -9.43 -15.63
N THR A 41 -2.30 -8.24 -15.87
CA THR A 41 -1.62 -7.00 -15.53
C THR A 41 -1.20 -7.11 -14.07
N MET A 42 0.11 -7.12 -13.82
CA MET A 42 0.67 -7.09 -12.46
C MET A 42 0.01 -5.93 -11.72
N ALA A 43 -0.56 -6.20 -10.56
CA ALA A 43 -1.22 -5.14 -9.80
C ALA A 43 -0.15 -4.18 -9.29
N ASN A 44 0.08 -3.09 -10.03
CA ASN A 44 0.82 -1.92 -9.56
C ASN A 44 0.30 -1.58 -8.16
N SER A 45 1.18 -1.51 -7.16
CA SER A 45 0.81 -1.33 -5.76
C SER A 45 1.80 -0.40 -5.06
N ILE A 46 1.34 0.25 -4.00
CA ILE A 46 2.18 0.98 -3.05
C ILE A 46 2.10 0.25 -1.71
N PHE A 47 3.24 -0.18 -1.18
CA PHE A 47 3.30 -0.91 0.07
C PHE A 47 3.83 -0.04 1.20
N VAL A 48 3.21 -0.14 2.37
CA VAL A 48 3.61 0.58 3.57
C VAL A 48 3.70 -0.40 4.74
N PRO A 49 4.90 -0.79 5.19
CA PRO A 49 5.06 -1.49 6.44
C PRO A 49 4.61 -0.62 7.59
N ALA A 50 3.92 -1.23 8.54
CA ALA A 50 3.45 -0.58 9.74
C ALA A 50 3.94 -1.30 11.00
N LEU A 51 4.28 -0.51 12.01
CA LEU A 51 4.69 -0.97 13.34
C LEU A 51 3.51 -1.54 14.13
N ARG A 52 2.29 -1.05 13.85
CA ARG A 52 1.06 -1.54 14.47
C ARG A 52 -0.12 -1.52 13.51
N MET A 53 -1.12 -2.34 13.83
CA MET A 53 -2.42 -2.33 13.17
C MET A 53 -3.24 -1.11 13.67
N PRO A 54 -4.03 -0.44 12.81
CA PRO A 54 -5.09 0.43 13.28
C PRO A 54 -6.09 -0.35 14.14
N THR A 55 -6.61 0.27 15.18
CA THR A 55 -7.56 -0.36 16.11
C THR A 55 -8.90 -0.60 15.44
N ASP A 56 -9.39 0.37 14.68
CA ASP A 56 -10.68 0.29 13.99
C ASP A 56 -10.72 1.21 12.74
N ILE A 57 -11.87 1.19 12.07
CA ILE A 57 -12.12 2.00 10.87
C ILE A 57 -12.21 3.51 11.18
N LEU A 58 -12.56 3.89 12.42
CA LEU A 58 -12.67 5.28 12.82
C LEU A 58 -11.28 5.90 12.96
N GLU A 59 -10.35 5.21 13.64
CA GLU A 59 -8.94 5.62 13.70
C GLU A 59 -8.36 5.75 12.29
N LEU A 60 -8.60 4.74 11.45
CA LEU A 60 -8.11 4.75 10.07
C LEU A 60 -8.67 5.93 9.27
N SER A 61 -9.97 6.18 9.37
CA SER A 61 -10.63 7.30 8.69
C SER A 61 -10.09 8.64 9.19
N SER A 62 -9.89 8.81 10.50
CA SER A 62 -9.32 10.03 11.08
C SER A 62 -7.90 10.30 10.57
N VAL A 63 -7.05 9.26 10.51
CA VAL A 63 -5.67 9.39 10.02
C VAL A 63 -5.63 9.77 8.54
N ILE A 64 -6.44 9.10 7.71
CA ILE A 64 -6.53 9.42 6.28
C ILE A 64 -7.04 10.85 6.11
N ASN A 65 -8.14 11.23 6.76
CA ASN A 65 -8.72 12.56 6.62
C ASN A 65 -7.75 13.67 7.06
N PHE A 66 -6.99 13.44 8.14
CA PHE A 66 -5.97 14.39 8.58
C PHE A 66 -4.88 14.59 7.52
N ALA A 67 -4.39 13.51 6.92
CA ALA A 67 -3.38 13.58 5.87
C ALA A 67 -3.87 14.31 4.62
N PHE A 68 -5.10 14.05 4.18
CA PHE A 68 -5.71 14.75 3.06
C PHE A 68 -5.84 16.26 3.35
N ALA A 69 -6.36 16.62 4.54
CA ALA A 69 -6.49 18.02 4.94
C ALA A 69 -5.13 18.73 5.03
N GLU A 70 -4.11 18.09 5.61
CA GLU A 70 -2.74 18.62 5.71
C GLU A 70 -2.15 18.95 4.33
N LEU A 71 -2.41 18.09 3.35
CA LEU A 71 -1.87 18.22 1.99
C LEU A 71 -2.76 19.11 1.09
N GLY A 72 -3.85 19.65 1.62
CA GLY A 72 -4.77 20.55 0.91
C GLY A 72 -5.71 19.84 -0.06
N PHE A 73 -5.97 18.55 0.15
CA PHE A 73 -6.96 17.77 -0.59
C PHE A 73 -8.28 17.71 0.16
N LEU A 74 -9.36 17.43 -0.58
CA LEU A 74 -10.68 17.17 0.01
C LEU A 74 -10.67 15.81 0.71
N THR A 75 -11.35 15.73 1.85
CA THR A 75 -11.41 14.50 2.65
C THR A 75 -12.16 13.39 1.91
N PRO A 76 -11.59 12.18 1.82
CA PRO A 76 -12.25 11.06 1.17
C PRO A 76 -13.27 10.38 2.09
N SER A 77 -14.14 9.57 1.51
CA SER A 77 -14.92 8.56 2.21
C SER A 77 -14.08 7.31 2.43
N VAL A 78 -14.13 6.73 3.64
CA VAL A 78 -13.43 5.50 4.00
C VAL A 78 -14.45 4.48 4.45
N ARG A 79 -14.50 3.32 3.80
CA ARG A 79 -15.45 2.24 4.11
C ARG A 79 -14.81 0.87 3.97
N ILE A 80 -15.30 -0.11 4.72
CA ILE A 80 -14.89 -1.51 4.55
C ILE A 80 -15.85 -2.16 3.55
N ASP A 81 -15.31 -2.71 2.47
CA ASP A 81 -16.08 -3.53 1.54
C ASP A 81 -16.23 -4.94 2.11
N LYS A 82 -17.47 -5.33 2.40
CA LYS A 82 -17.81 -6.59 3.04
C LYS A 82 -18.14 -7.61 1.96
N GLN A 83 -17.22 -8.52 1.66
CA GLN A 83 -17.56 -9.73 0.90
C GLN A 83 -18.30 -10.74 1.81
N GLY A 84 -19.48 -10.38 2.29
CA GLY A 84 -20.42 -11.31 2.94
C GLY A 84 -19.99 -11.90 4.28
N ARG A 85 -19.00 -11.32 4.98
CA ARG A 85 -18.58 -11.76 6.33
C ARG A 85 -19.14 -10.83 7.41
N GLU A 86 -19.52 -11.43 8.54
CA GLU A 86 -20.08 -10.71 9.69
C GLU A 86 -19.01 -10.05 10.59
N SER A 87 -17.73 -10.46 10.48
CA SER A 87 -16.64 -9.85 11.26
C SER A 87 -16.18 -8.52 10.65
N LEU A 88 -16.12 -7.48 11.49
CA LEU A 88 -15.64 -6.13 11.14
C LEU A 88 -14.12 -5.97 11.29
N SER A 89 -13.34 -7.04 11.09
CA SER A 89 -11.88 -6.93 11.20
C SER A 89 -11.31 -6.24 9.96
N LEU A 90 -10.39 -5.29 10.17
CA LEU A 90 -9.65 -4.63 9.11
C LEU A 90 -8.81 -5.60 8.25
N THR A 91 -8.58 -6.82 8.75
CA THR A 91 -7.83 -7.88 8.06
C THR A 91 -8.67 -8.76 7.15
N ASP A 92 -9.99 -8.75 7.30
CA ASP A 92 -10.88 -9.74 6.68
C ASP A 92 -11.49 -9.25 5.36
N GLY A 93 -11.13 -8.05 4.90
CA GLY A 93 -11.65 -7.44 3.68
C GLY A 93 -10.74 -6.35 3.13
N PHE A 94 -11.27 -5.58 2.16
CA PHE A 94 -10.60 -4.42 1.60
C PHE A 94 -11.22 -3.14 2.14
N ILE A 95 -10.37 -2.18 2.50
CA ILE A 95 -10.81 -0.83 2.83
C ILE A 95 -10.86 -0.05 1.51
N MET A 96 -12.04 0.41 1.15
CA MET A 96 -12.27 1.29 0.03
C MET A 96 -12.12 2.74 0.48
N ILE A 97 -11.34 3.52 -0.25
CA ILE A 97 -11.16 4.95 -0.04
C ILE A 97 -11.53 5.66 -1.33
N GLU A 98 -12.52 6.55 -1.26
CA GLU A 98 -13.12 7.23 -2.42
C GLU A 98 -13.12 8.74 -2.20
N GLY A 99 -12.54 9.49 -3.13
CA GLY A 99 -12.61 10.95 -3.20
C GLY A 99 -13.82 11.44 -3.97
N GLN A 100 -13.78 12.71 -4.39
CA GLN A 100 -14.89 13.34 -5.11
C GLN A 100 -14.82 13.16 -6.63
N HIS A 101 -13.64 12.91 -7.19
CA HIS A 101 -13.45 12.73 -8.62
C HIS A 101 -13.52 11.26 -9.02
N ASP A 102 -13.94 10.98 -10.26
CA ASP A 102 -14.12 9.62 -10.78
C ASP A 102 -12.84 8.75 -10.72
N LYS A 103 -11.67 9.39 -10.69
CA LYS A 103 -10.37 8.71 -10.59
C LYS A 103 -9.84 8.62 -9.15
N ASP A 104 -10.52 9.22 -8.18
CA ASP A 104 -10.08 9.21 -6.78
C ASP A 104 -10.62 7.98 -6.07
N GLN A 105 -10.03 6.83 -6.37
CA GLN A 105 -10.39 5.58 -5.73
C GLN A 105 -9.15 4.73 -5.48
N CYS A 106 -9.05 4.19 -4.28
CA CYS A 106 -8.07 3.16 -3.97
C CYS A 106 -8.62 2.11 -3.00
N TRP A 107 -7.98 0.95 -3.02
CA TRP A 107 -8.28 -0.17 -2.14
C TRP A 107 -7.06 -0.43 -1.27
N VAL A 108 -7.28 -0.62 0.02
CA VAL A 108 -6.22 -0.96 0.97
C VAL A 108 -6.51 -2.31 1.58
N SER A 109 -5.51 -3.19 1.54
CA SER A 109 -5.50 -4.44 2.30
C SER A 109 -4.50 -4.30 3.43
N ILE A 110 -4.87 -4.65 4.65
CA ILE A 110 -3.94 -4.63 5.79
C ILE A 110 -3.80 -6.05 6.31
N GLY A 111 -2.57 -6.56 6.31
CA GLY A 111 -2.29 -7.94 6.68
C GLY A 111 -1.04 -8.07 7.54
N ARG A 112 -0.94 -9.19 8.26
CA ARG A 112 0.32 -9.59 8.88
C ARG A 112 1.27 -10.12 7.82
N CYS A 113 2.54 -9.75 7.95
CA CYS A 113 3.60 -10.19 7.08
C CYS A 113 4.82 -10.59 7.91
N ASP A 114 5.61 -11.53 7.39
CA ASP A 114 6.90 -11.88 7.98
C ASP A 114 7.85 -10.68 7.84
N PRO A 115 8.55 -10.24 8.91
CA PRO A 115 9.43 -9.08 8.87
C PRO A 115 10.51 -9.12 7.77
N LYS A 116 10.90 -10.32 7.32
CA LYS A 116 11.84 -10.44 6.18
C LYS A 116 11.31 -9.85 4.88
N PHE A 117 10.00 -9.62 4.78
CA PHE A 117 9.32 -9.08 3.61
C PHE A 117 8.88 -7.62 3.77
N THR A 118 9.01 -7.03 4.95
CA THR A 118 8.70 -5.61 5.18
C THR A 118 9.92 -4.72 5.00
N GLY A 119 11.12 -5.31 4.91
CA GLY A 119 12.38 -4.57 4.90
C GLY A 119 12.77 -3.98 6.27
N ASP A 120 11.94 -4.20 7.30
CA ASP A 120 12.15 -3.74 8.67
C ASP A 120 11.78 -4.87 9.65
N ALA A 121 12.75 -5.32 10.45
CA ALA A 121 12.58 -6.40 11.41
C ALA A 121 11.50 -6.11 12.47
N GLU A 122 11.20 -4.84 12.73
CA GLU A 122 10.19 -4.39 13.69
C GLU A 122 8.77 -4.35 13.10
N CYS A 123 8.64 -4.38 11.77
CA CYS A 123 7.35 -4.29 11.09
C CYS A 123 6.83 -5.69 10.73
N CYS A 124 5.73 -6.09 11.39
CA CYS A 124 5.00 -7.32 11.09
C CYS A 124 3.67 -7.07 10.35
N ILE A 125 3.34 -5.80 10.06
CA ILE A 125 2.11 -5.41 9.37
C ILE A 125 2.49 -4.79 8.03
N LEU A 126 1.74 -5.12 6.99
CA LEU A 126 1.87 -4.52 5.68
C LEU A 126 0.53 -3.99 5.20
N CYS A 127 0.54 -2.73 4.78
CA CYS A 127 -0.57 -2.08 4.10
C CYS A 127 -0.28 -2.09 2.59
N ASP A 128 -1.16 -2.69 1.82
CA ASP A 128 -1.10 -2.78 0.36
C ASP A 128 -2.14 -1.84 -0.25
N VAL A 129 -1.68 -0.72 -0.81
CA VAL A 129 -2.51 0.31 -1.43
C VAL A 129 -2.51 0.12 -2.94
N LYS A 130 -3.67 -0.13 -3.51
CA LYS A 130 -3.88 -0.31 -4.95
C LYS A 130 -4.84 0.73 -5.49
N THR A 131 -4.62 1.15 -6.73
CA THR A 131 -5.55 2.04 -7.45
C THR A 131 -5.61 1.66 -8.93
N ARG A 132 -6.75 1.95 -9.57
CA ARG A 132 -6.87 2.02 -11.04
C ARG A 132 -7.11 3.45 -11.53
N GLY A 133 -7.10 4.41 -10.60
CA GLY A 133 -7.37 5.80 -10.83
C GLY A 133 -6.10 6.64 -10.64
N SER A 134 -6.18 7.62 -9.74
CA SER A 134 -5.12 8.59 -9.48
C SER A 134 -4.03 7.99 -8.57
N TRP A 135 -2.83 7.82 -9.11
CA TRP A 135 -1.64 7.47 -8.32
C TRP A 135 -1.28 8.52 -7.29
N LEU A 136 -1.56 9.80 -7.58
CA LEU A 136 -1.40 10.88 -6.61
C LEU A 136 -2.34 10.70 -5.42
N PHE A 137 -3.59 10.31 -5.66
CA PHE A 137 -4.55 10.01 -4.59
C PHE A 137 -4.09 8.81 -3.74
N ALA A 138 -3.62 7.74 -4.40
CA ALA A 138 -3.06 6.58 -3.70
C ALA A 138 -1.80 6.94 -2.89
N ALA A 139 -0.96 7.86 -3.37
CA ALA A 139 0.21 8.35 -2.65
C ALA A 139 -0.19 9.12 -1.37
N VAL A 140 -1.25 9.92 -1.40
CA VAL A 140 -1.76 10.59 -0.18
C VAL A 140 -2.19 9.57 0.86
N VAL A 141 -2.85 8.49 0.44
CA VAL A 141 -3.22 7.39 1.34
C VAL A 141 -1.98 6.68 1.90
N ALA A 142 -1.01 6.33 1.05
CA ALA A 142 0.24 5.71 1.49
C ALA A 142 1.03 6.62 2.47
N TYR A 143 1.05 7.93 2.21
CA TYR A 143 1.59 8.93 3.12
C TYR A 143 0.92 8.90 4.48
N ALA A 144 -0.42 8.81 4.53
CA ALA A 144 -1.17 8.72 5.78
C ALA A 144 -0.73 7.51 6.63
N PHE A 145 -0.63 6.33 6.00
CA PHE A 145 -0.14 5.12 6.67
C PHE A 145 1.31 5.27 7.15
N CYS A 146 2.18 5.78 6.29
CA CYS A 146 3.59 5.92 6.60
C CYS A 146 3.79 6.88 7.78
N LYS A 147 3.10 8.02 7.78
CA LYS A 147 3.21 9.02 8.84
C LYS A 147 2.68 8.52 10.18
N ALA A 148 1.58 7.77 10.17
CA ALA A 148 0.93 7.35 11.40
C ALA A 148 1.57 6.10 12.04
N TRP A 149 2.00 5.14 11.21
CA TRP A 149 2.40 3.82 11.70
C TRP A 149 3.63 3.24 11.02
N GLY A 150 4.10 3.84 9.92
CA GLY A 150 5.21 3.32 9.13
C GLY A 150 6.48 4.14 9.26
N ARG A 151 7.45 3.78 8.41
CA ARG A 151 8.72 4.52 8.24
C ARG A 151 9.06 4.72 6.77
N THR A 152 8.66 3.77 5.93
CA THR A 152 9.02 3.73 4.52
C THR A 152 7.80 3.35 3.68
N VAL A 153 7.73 3.92 2.49
CA VAL A 153 6.77 3.57 1.44
C VAL A 153 7.54 2.94 0.29
N PHE A 154 7.08 1.80 -0.20
CA PHE A 154 7.62 1.14 -1.40
C PHE A 154 6.66 1.32 -2.57
N ASN A 155 7.13 1.95 -3.63
CA ASN A 155 6.37 2.25 -4.85
C ASN A 155 6.72 1.24 -5.94
N ASP A 156 6.17 0.03 -5.81
CA ASP A 156 6.34 -1.05 -6.80
C ASP A 156 5.65 -0.70 -8.13
N ALA A 157 4.65 0.17 -8.10
CA ALA A 157 4.02 0.72 -9.29
C ALA A 157 4.99 1.52 -10.17
N GLY A 158 5.90 2.30 -9.57
CA GLY A 158 6.76 3.24 -10.30
C GLY A 158 6.02 4.45 -10.89
N GLU A 159 4.72 4.61 -10.61
CA GLU A 159 3.80 5.55 -11.30
C GLU A 159 3.78 6.97 -10.68
N LEU A 160 4.61 7.22 -9.67
CA LEU A 160 4.77 8.55 -9.06
C LEU A 160 5.84 9.35 -9.82
N ASP A 161 7.02 9.54 -9.23
CA ASP A 161 8.17 10.18 -9.89
C ASP A 161 9.24 9.17 -10.34
N GLY A 162 8.90 7.87 -10.31
CA GLY A 162 9.79 6.76 -10.65
C GLY A 162 10.72 6.31 -9.52
N GLN A 163 10.75 6.98 -8.36
CA GLN A 163 11.49 6.47 -7.20
C GLN A 163 10.82 5.23 -6.60
N GLU A 164 11.63 4.26 -6.18
CA GLU A 164 11.16 3.00 -5.61
C GLU A 164 10.74 3.13 -4.14
N THR A 165 11.32 4.07 -3.40
CA THR A 165 11.13 4.18 -1.94
C THR A 165 11.04 5.61 -1.46
N TYR A 166 10.19 5.86 -0.47
CA TYR A 166 10.04 7.17 0.16
C TYR A 166 10.01 7.10 1.69
N SER A 167 10.46 8.16 2.36
CA SER A 167 10.00 8.47 3.71
C SER A 167 8.67 9.23 3.65
N ALA A 168 8.04 9.48 4.80
CA ALA A 168 6.84 10.32 4.83
C ALA A 168 7.13 11.75 4.30
N GLU A 169 8.28 12.31 4.63
CA GLU A 169 8.72 13.65 4.22
C GLU A 169 8.98 13.72 2.71
N SER A 170 9.75 12.78 2.16
CA SER A 170 10.05 12.80 0.72
C SER A 170 8.79 12.52 -0.11
N LEU A 171 7.91 11.63 0.34
CA LEU A 171 6.62 11.39 -0.33
C LEU A 171 5.74 12.64 -0.31
N LYS A 172 5.71 13.36 0.82
CA LYS A 172 4.98 14.64 0.94
C LYS A 172 5.46 15.66 -0.08
N GLU A 173 6.78 15.80 -0.28
CA GLU A 173 7.34 16.72 -1.27
C GLU A 173 6.90 16.34 -2.70
N VAL A 174 6.94 15.06 -3.04
CA VAL A 174 6.47 14.55 -4.35
C VAL A 174 4.99 14.86 -4.56
N ILE A 175 4.15 14.59 -3.55
CA ILE A 175 2.71 14.89 -3.60
C ILE A 175 2.47 16.39 -3.81
N LEU A 176 3.14 17.24 -3.03
CA LEU A 176 2.94 18.70 -3.11
C LEU A 176 3.40 19.27 -4.45
N LYS A 177 4.48 18.75 -5.04
CA LYS A 177 4.96 19.14 -6.37
C LYS A 177 4.00 18.74 -7.49
N ALA A 178 3.37 17.57 -7.33
CA ALA A 178 2.40 17.02 -8.28
C ALA A 178 1.00 17.65 -8.12
N ASN A 179 0.67 18.24 -6.97
CA ASN A 179 -0.64 18.83 -6.71
C ASN A 179 -0.81 20.18 -7.43
N PRO A 180 -1.69 20.28 -8.45
CA PRO A 180 -1.83 21.51 -9.24
C PRO A 180 -2.48 22.66 -8.47
N THR A 181 -3.28 22.40 -7.43
CA THR A 181 -4.01 23.45 -6.68
C THR A 181 -3.11 24.35 -5.83
N ARG A 182 -1.81 24.05 -5.68
CA ARG A 182 -0.84 24.91 -4.97
C ARG A 182 0.10 25.71 -5.86
N ARG A 183 -0.02 25.64 -7.19
CA ARG A 183 0.89 26.41 -8.07
C ARG A 183 0.57 27.91 -8.14
N ASP A 184 -0.58 28.34 -7.59
CA ASP A 184 -1.05 29.72 -7.66
C ASP A 184 -1.33 30.36 -6.28
N ALA A 185 -0.72 29.85 -5.20
CA ALA A 185 -0.83 30.44 -3.85
C ALA A 185 0.45 31.18 -3.43
#